data_AF-A0A166CN73-F1
#
_entry.id   AF-A0A166CN73-F1
#
_cell.length_a   1.000
_cell.length_b   1.000
_cell.length_c   1.000
_cell.angle_alpha   90.00
_cell.angle_beta   90.00
_cell.angle_gamma   90.00
#
_symmetry.space_group_name_H-M   'P 1'
#
loop_
_entity.id
_entity.type
_entity.pdbx_description
1 polymer ?
#
loop_
_entity_poly.entity_id
_entity_poly.type
_entity_poly.pdbx_seq_one_letter_code
_entity_poly.pdbx_strand_id
1 'polypeptide(L)'
;MDPFRAAEMSLEIQMEKMRVAETIAARDNVVKRLVDAHVSIRQKVAVIDHLESEKAELRRKLSELKGLCDEDVEYSRNSSESEVVRLQHVIDGLRNEIRSLKDFRSEPRKPSGDPPPSYDAGIAKMNPSFLRDISRTSSERSEPSRVPFRVLRENSATSSEHFQSNAGSMATSDSLTLPGPLVRTRNRTSSNDPEYMMTIRHALLAALPIPIDIPTDDALSPVNIPPPFTLHEFLGTTTGTLLGGLSLSNYRIFHELTTSWCPQREEHGYMLTPVYKCSTNPRAATAHRWSAVDNIAKMDKPTECFYNKDGKWYYAGIYKAFRLENLSMKEWEELSDETSQLLIKDTLAARKNTSPQNHYEVSQLYAAGALKVACVGLQCIGFNNALYRAICASSVSASESVGSVGSAASSGSTYLSASGSLSGGLERERAAVGGSNDVDENVRTG
;
A
#
# COMPACT_ATOMS: atom_id res chain seq x y z
N MET A 1 -41.30 -12.00 63.03
CA MET A 1 -40.38 -12.08 61.89
C MET A 1 -41.23 -12.27 60.65
N ASP A 2 -41.18 -11.34 59.70
CA ASP A 2 -41.92 -11.43 58.44
C ASP A 2 -41.19 -12.42 57.50
N PRO A 3 -41.83 -13.53 57.09
CA PRO A 3 -41.20 -14.52 56.22
C PRO A 3 -40.74 -13.96 54.87
N PHE A 4 -41.35 -12.87 54.38
CA PHE A 4 -40.95 -12.25 53.12
C PHE A 4 -39.59 -11.54 53.23
N ARG A 5 -39.34 -10.83 54.34
CA ARG A 5 -38.02 -10.21 54.59
C ARG A 5 -36.89 -11.23 54.71
N ALA A 6 -37.17 -12.41 55.26
CA ALA A 6 -36.18 -13.48 55.35
C ALA A 6 -35.82 -14.04 53.96
N ALA A 7 -36.80 -14.19 53.06
CA ALA A 7 -36.56 -14.62 51.69
C ALA A 7 -35.78 -13.58 50.88
N GLU A 8 -36.12 -12.29 51.01
CA GLU A 8 -35.43 -11.18 50.35
C GLU A 8 -33.95 -11.11 50.76
N MET A 9 -33.67 -11.17 52.07
CA MET A 9 -32.31 -11.21 52.59
C MET A 9 -31.52 -12.43 52.10
N SER A 10 -32.16 -13.60 51.99
CA SER A 10 -31.52 -14.80 51.45
C SER A 10 -31.12 -14.64 49.98
N LEU A 11 -31.97 -14.01 49.16
CA LEU A 11 -31.68 -13.73 47.75
C LEU A 11 -30.54 -12.72 47.61
N GLU A 12 -30.53 -11.67 48.43
CA GLU A 12 -29.46 -10.67 48.44
C GLU A 12 -28.10 -11.30 48.80
N ILE A 13 -28.06 -12.13 49.86
CA ILE A 13 -26.85 -12.88 50.23
C ILE A 13 -26.39 -13.80 49.09
N GLN A 14 -27.32 -14.45 48.39
CA GLN A 14 -26.98 -15.35 47.29
C GLN A 14 -26.42 -14.59 46.08
N MET A 15 -27.03 -13.44 45.73
CA MET A 15 -26.53 -12.57 44.67
C MET A 15 -25.13 -12.04 45.00
N GLU A 16 -24.90 -11.66 46.25
CA GLU A 16 -23.59 -11.15 46.66
C GLU A 16 -22.52 -12.25 46.64
N LYS A 17 -22.85 -13.48 47.07
CA LYS A 17 -21.96 -14.64 46.91
C LYS A 17 -21.60 -14.92 45.46
N MET A 18 -22.55 -14.78 44.54
CA MET A 18 -22.31 -14.96 43.10
C MET A 18 -21.36 -13.88 42.55
N ARG A 19 -21.56 -12.61 42.92
CA ARG A 19 -20.64 -11.51 42.53
C ARG A 19 -19.22 -11.71 43.05
N VAL A 20 -19.08 -12.14 44.30
CA VAL A 20 -17.76 -12.45 44.89
C VAL A 20 -17.09 -13.60 44.13
N ALA A 21 -17.83 -14.66 43.79
CA ALA A 21 -17.29 -15.78 43.01
C ALA A 21 -16.84 -15.35 41.60
N GLU A 22 -17.63 -14.52 40.91
CA GLU A 22 -17.26 -13.95 39.60
C GLU A 22 -16.00 -13.08 39.69
N THR A 23 -15.90 -12.25 40.74
CA THR A 23 -14.73 -11.38 40.96
C THR A 23 -13.47 -12.19 41.21
N ILE A 24 -13.56 -13.27 42.00
CA ILE A 24 -12.44 -14.19 42.24
C ILE A 24 -12.02 -14.87 40.93
N ALA A 25 -12.98 -15.39 40.16
CA ALA A 25 -12.70 -16.02 38.87
C ALA A 25 -12.05 -15.05 37.87
N ALA A 26 -12.50 -13.78 37.83
CA ALA A 26 -11.90 -12.75 36.99
C ALA A 26 -10.45 -12.45 37.42
N ARG A 27 -10.19 -12.32 38.73
CA ARG A 27 -8.85 -12.14 39.28
C ARG A 27 -7.92 -13.30 38.90
N ASP A 28 -8.37 -14.54 39.08
CA ASP A 28 -7.54 -15.72 38.83
C ASP A 28 -7.21 -15.86 37.33
N ASN A 29 -8.12 -15.47 36.43
CA ASN A 29 -7.85 -15.38 34.99
C ASN A 29 -6.79 -14.33 34.66
N VAL A 30 -6.79 -13.17 35.32
CA VAL A 30 -5.76 -12.14 35.14
C VAL A 30 -4.41 -12.64 35.64
N VAL A 31 -4.37 -13.28 36.81
CA VAL A 31 -3.15 -13.89 37.36
C VAL A 31 -2.58 -14.94 36.41
N LYS A 32 -3.43 -15.81 35.85
CA LYS A 32 -3.02 -16.80 34.84
C LYS A 32 -2.38 -16.14 33.61
N ARG A 33 -3.01 -15.13 33.03
CA ARG A 33 -2.46 -14.39 31.88
C ARG A 33 -1.12 -13.72 32.20
N LEU A 34 -0.96 -13.20 33.43
CA LEU A 34 0.29 -12.61 33.87
C LEU A 34 1.41 -13.65 33.99
N VAL A 35 1.10 -14.85 34.51
CA VAL A 35 2.05 -15.97 34.56
C VAL A 35 2.46 -16.40 33.15
N ASP A 36 1.51 -16.55 32.23
CA ASP A 36 1.78 -16.92 30.84
C ASP A 36 2.67 -15.86 30.14
N ALA A 37 2.37 -14.58 30.35
CA ALA A 37 3.19 -13.48 29.84
C ALA A 37 4.62 -13.51 30.41
N HIS A 38 4.78 -13.80 31.70
CA HIS A 38 6.09 -13.90 32.34
C HIS A 38 6.91 -15.09 31.80
N VAL A 39 6.27 -16.24 31.53
CA VAL A 39 6.92 -17.38 30.86
C VAL A 39 7.37 -17.00 29.46
N SER A 40 6.50 -16.34 28.68
CA SER A 40 6.82 -15.88 27.32
C SER A 40 7.99 -14.88 27.30
N ILE A 41 8.04 -13.94 28.24
CA ILE A 41 9.14 -12.99 28.38
C ILE A 41 10.46 -13.74 28.64
N ARG A 42 10.47 -14.70 29.59
CA ARG A 42 11.67 -15.49 29.88
C ARG A 42 12.16 -16.30 28.68
N GLN A 43 11.24 -16.91 27.92
CA GLN A 43 11.59 -17.60 26.68
C GLN A 43 12.21 -16.66 25.65
N LYS A 44 11.64 -15.47 25.45
CA LYS A 44 12.17 -14.48 24.51
C LYS A 44 13.55 -13.93 24.94
N VAL A 45 13.78 -13.74 26.23
CA VAL A 45 15.10 -13.35 26.77
C VAL A 45 16.14 -14.43 26.43
N ALA A 46 15.82 -15.71 26.68
CA ALA A 46 16.74 -16.80 26.34
C ALA A 46 17.07 -16.87 24.83
N VAL A 47 16.11 -16.59 23.95
CA VAL A 47 16.35 -16.51 22.50
C VAL A 47 17.25 -15.33 22.15
N ILE A 48 17.06 -14.18 22.78
CA ILE A 48 17.93 -13.00 22.58
C ILE A 48 19.37 -13.33 23.00
N ASP A 49 19.56 -13.93 24.18
CA ASP A 49 20.89 -14.29 24.68
C ASP A 49 21.60 -15.28 23.74
N HIS A 50 20.85 -16.24 23.17
CA HIS A 50 21.37 -17.18 22.18
C HIS A 50 21.83 -16.46 20.90
N LEU A 51 20.99 -15.58 20.34
CA LEU A 51 21.32 -14.82 19.14
C LEU A 51 22.47 -13.84 19.35
N GLU A 52 22.60 -13.24 20.54
CA GLU A 52 23.73 -12.38 20.88
C GLU A 52 25.04 -13.17 20.96
N SER A 53 24.98 -14.40 21.48
CA SER A 53 26.11 -15.33 21.51
C SER A 53 26.54 -15.74 20.10
N GLU A 54 25.60 -16.12 19.24
CA GLU A 54 25.87 -16.46 17.84
C GLU A 54 26.46 -15.28 17.06
N LYS A 55 25.91 -14.07 17.27
CA LYS A 55 26.45 -12.84 16.68
C LYS A 55 27.88 -12.55 17.14
N ALA A 56 28.20 -12.79 18.41
CA ALA A 56 29.55 -12.63 18.93
C ALA A 56 30.52 -13.66 18.31
N GLU A 57 30.07 -14.91 18.13
CA GLU A 57 30.84 -15.95 17.47
C GLU A 57 31.11 -15.63 15.99
N LEU A 58 30.09 -15.22 15.25
CA LEU A 58 30.22 -14.82 13.84
C LEU A 58 31.15 -13.63 13.67
N ARG A 59 31.10 -12.65 14.59
CA ARG A 59 32.05 -11.53 14.60
C ARG A 59 33.48 -11.99 14.83
N ARG A 60 33.71 -12.93 15.76
CA ARG A 60 35.04 -13.53 15.98
C ARG A 60 35.56 -14.23 14.72
N LYS A 61 34.73 -15.06 14.08
CA LYS A 61 35.07 -15.74 12.80
C LYS A 61 35.40 -14.74 11.68
N LEU A 62 34.66 -13.65 11.58
CA LEU A 62 34.93 -12.58 10.62
C LEU A 62 36.27 -11.89 10.90
N SER A 63 36.61 -11.63 12.17
CA SER A 63 37.90 -11.08 12.55
C SER A 63 39.06 -12.04 12.23
N GLU A 64 38.88 -13.35 12.44
CA GLU A 64 39.87 -14.38 12.07
C GLU A 64 40.09 -14.43 10.54
N LEU A 65 39.01 -14.42 9.75
CA LEU A 65 39.10 -14.39 8.28
C LEU A 65 39.74 -13.10 7.75
N LYS A 66 39.44 -11.96 8.38
CA LYS A 66 40.03 -10.68 7.98
C LYS A 66 41.53 -10.65 8.23
N GLY A 67 41.99 -11.23 9.34
CA GLY A 67 43.43 -11.35 9.64
C GLY A 67 44.20 -12.20 8.64
N LEU A 68 43.57 -13.20 8.02
CA LEU A 68 44.20 -14.03 6.98
C LEU A 68 44.28 -13.34 5.62
N CYS A 69 43.33 -12.45 5.29
CA CYS A 69 43.33 -11.77 4.00
C CYS A 69 44.30 -10.58 3.93
N ASP A 70 44.64 -9.94 5.05
CA ASP A 70 45.51 -8.75 5.01
C ASP A 70 46.98 -9.11 4.68
N GLU A 71 47.49 -10.31 5.02
CA GLU A 71 48.85 -10.72 4.63
C GLU A 71 48.98 -11.11 3.14
N ASP A 72 47.97 -11.75 2.55
CA ASP A 72 48.03 -12.18 1.13
C ASP A 72 47.72 -11.03 0.14
N VAL A 73 46.91 -10.06 0.56
CA VAL A 73 46.53 -8.91 -0.29
C VAL A 73 47.67 -7.89 -0.39
N GLU A 74 48.49 -7.72 0.64
CA GLU A 74 49.63 -6.79 0.58
C GLU A 74 50.70 -7.27 -0.41
N TYR A 75 50.90 -8.59 -0.54
CA TYR A 75 51.82 -9.16 -1.55
C TYR A 75 51.28 -9.00 -2.99
N SER A 76 49.99 -9.25 -3.21
CA SER A 76 49.36 -9.08 -4.53
C SER A 76 49.27 -7.61 -4.97
N ARG A 77 49.05 -6.69 -4.03
CA ARG A 77 48.96 -5.25 -4.33
C ARG A 77 50.30 -4.71 -4.82
N ASN A 78 51.40 -5.05 -4.14
CA ASN A 78 52.75 -4.63 -4.54
C ASN A 78 53.15 -5.18 -5.92
N SER A 79 52.74 -6.41 -6.24
CA SER A 79 52.94 -6.99 -7.58
C SER A 79 52.15 -6.23 -8.65
N SER A 80 50.89 -5.90 -8.38
CA SER A 80 50.04 -5.17 -9.35
C SER A 80 50.51 -3.74 -9.58
N GLU A 81 51.00 -3.04 -8.54
CA GLU A 81 51.54 -1.68 -8.66
C GLU A 81 52.82 -1.67 -9.51
N SER A 82 53.69 -2.69 -9.38
CA SER A 82 54.89 -2.82 -10.23
C SER A 82 54.54 -3.02 -11.72
N GLU A 83 53.48 -3.78 -12.01
CA GLU A 83 53.04 -4.03 -13.38
C GLU A 83 52.39 -2.80 -14.00
N VAL A 84 51.65 -2.01 -13.21
CA VAL A 84 51.09 -0.73 -13.65
C VAL A 84 52.20 0.25 -14.04
N VAL A 85 53.27 0.35 -13.23
CA VAL A 85 54.43 1.20 -13.53
C VAL A 85 55.15 0.75 -14.82
N ARG A 86 55.25 -0.56 -15.05
CA ARG A 86 55.84 -1.14 -16.27
C ARG A 86 55.01 -0.79 -17.50
N LEU A 87 53.68 -0.95 -17.44
CA LEU A 87 52.77 -0.61 -18.53
C LEU A 87 52.78 0.89 -18.83
N GLN A 88 52.88 1.74 -17.80
CA GLN A 88 52.99 3.19 -17.97
C GLN A 88 54.25 3.58 -18.77
N HIS A 89 55.40 2.95 -18.48
CA HIS A 89 56.63 3.16 -19.26
C HIS A 89 56.49 2.76 -20.73
N VAL A 90 55.79 1.66 -21.02
CA VAL A 90 55.54 1.22 -22.40
C VAL A 90 54.67 2.25 -23.15
N ILE A 91 53.62 2.74 -22.50
CA ILE A 91 52.73 3.77 -23.09
C ILE A 91 53.51 5.06 -23.41
N ASP A 92 54.36 5.50 -22.50
CA ASP A 92 55.15 6.72 -22.70
C ASP A 92 56.22 6.54 -23.79
N GLY A 93 56.81 5.34 -23.90
CA GLY A 93 57.68 4.97 -25.01
C GLY A 93 56.98 5.06 -26.37
N LEU A 94 55.80 4.46 -26.49
CA LEU A 94 55.00 4.49 -27.73
C LEU A 94 54.57 5.92 -28.09
N ARG A 95 54.21 6.75 -27.10
CA ARG A 95 53.87 8.16 -27.33
C ARG A 95 55.04 8.96 -27.87
N ASN A 96 56.25 8.70 -27.40
CA ASN A 96 57.46 9.36 -27.90
C ASN A 96 57.79 8.91 -29.33
N GLU A 97 57.63 7.62 -29.65
CA GLU A 97 57.85 7.09 -30.99
C GLU A 97 56.87 7.69 -32.02
N ILE A 98 55.58 7.77 -31.67
CA ILE A 98 54.56 8.43 -32.51
C ILE A 98 54.94 9.89 -32.75
N ARG A 99 55.47 10.59 -31.75
CA ARG A 99 55.93 11.97 -31.89
C ARG A 99 57.10 12.08 -32.86
N SER A 100 58.12 11.23 -32.73
CA SER A 100 59.26 11.19 -33.66
C SER A 100 58.86 10.86 -35.09
N LEU A 101 57.90 9.94 -35.29
CA LEU A 101 57.37 9.61 -36.62
C LEU A 101 56.58 10.77 -37.24
N LYS A 102 55.90 11.57 -36.41
CA LYS A 102 55.19 12.77 -36.85
C LYS A 102 56.16 13.87 -37.28
N ASP A 103 57.25 14.06 -36.55
CA ASP A 103 58.30 15.02 -36.90
C ASP A 103 59.01 14.64 -38.20
N PHE A 104 59.28 13.34 -38.43
CA PHE A 104 59.84 12.85 -39.70
C PHE A 104 58.91 13.02 -40.91
N ARG A 105 57.59 13.04 -40.71
CA ARG A 105 56.61 13.31 -41.78
C ARG A 105 56.43 14.79 -42.11
N SER A 106 57.05 15.68 -41.35
CA SER A 106 56.90 17.13 -41.51
C SER A 106 57.80 17.74 -42.60
N GLU A 107 58.62 16.94 -43.29
CA GLU A 107 59.27 17.42 -44.49
C GLU A 107 58.22 17.70 -45.60
N PRO A 108 58.19 18.94 -46.14
CA PRO A 108 57.21 19.34 -47.13
C PRO A 108 57.51 18.62 -48.45
N ARG A 109 56.89 17.45 -48.64
CA ARG A 109 56.87 16.80 -49.94
C ARG A 109 56.14 17.74 -50.90
N LYS A 110 56.89 18.22 -51.90
CA LYS A 110 56.34 18.94 -53.07
C LYS A 110 55.12 18.18 -53.59
N PRO A 111 54.00 18.87 -53.90
CA PRO A 111 52.83 18.25 -54.45
C PRO A 111 53.15 17.76 -55.87
N SER A 112 53.50 16.49 -56.03
CA SER A 112 53.39 15.82 -57.33
C SER A 112 51.90 15.62 -57.59
N GLY A 113 51.38 16.41 -58.52
CA GLY A 113 49.98 16.40 -58.91
C GLY A 113 49.62 15.15 -59.69
N ASP A 114 49.29 14.09 -58.97
CA ASP A 114 48.38 13.07 -59.47
C ASP A 114 47.23 12.92 -58.45
N PRO A 115 45.98 13.20 -58.85
CA PRO A 115 44.84 12.95 -57.98
C PRO A 115 44.77 11.46 -57.64
N PRO A 116 44.43 11.08 -56.40
CA PRO A 116 44.21 9.69 -56.07
C PRO A 116 43.11 9.12 -56.98
N PRO A 117 43.24 7.86 -57.44
CA PRO A 117 42.23 7.21 -58.27
C PRO A 117 40.87 7.30 -57.59
N SER A 118 39.96 8.07 -58.19
CA SER A 118 38.54 8.05 -57.83
C SER A 118 38.00 6.67 -58.20
N TYR A 119 37.61 5.90 -57.20
CA TYR A 119 36.85 4.66 -57.36
C TYR A 119 35.32 4.94 -57.31
N ASP A 120 34.86 6.05 -57.89
CA ASP A 120 33.43 6.26 -58.14
C ASP A 120 33.03 5.60 -59.46
N ALA A 121 32.93 4.27 -59.44
CA ALA A 121 32.27 3.53 -60.50
C ALA A 121 31.57 2.29 -59.93
N GLY A 122 30.24 2.40 -59.74
CA GLY A 122 29.36 1.24 -59.81
C GLY A 122 28.61 0.84 -58.54
N ILE A 123 27.87 1.76 -57.91
CA ILE A 123 26.69 1.35 -57.12
C ILE A 123 25.50 1.34 -58.08
N ALA A 124 25.35 0.20 -58.76
CA ALA A 124 24.14 -0.13 -59.49
C ALA A 124 22.95 -0.15 -58.52
N LYS A 125 21.85 0.46 -58.98
CA LYS A 125 20.51 0.43 -58.38
C LYS A 125 20.15 -1.00 -57.93
N MET A 126 20.11 -1.24 -56.62
CA MET A 126 19.47 -2.41 -56.03
C MET A 126 18.17 -1.98 -55.36
N ASN A 127 17.08 -2.61 -55.79
CA ASN A 127 15.71 -2.44 -55.29
C ASN A 127 15.63 -2.68 -53.77
N PRO A 128 14.86 -1.87 -53.01
CA PRO A 128 14.58 -2.13 -51.60
C PRO A 128 13.38 -3.07 -51.50
N SER A 129 13.60 -4.37 -51.68
CA SER A 129 12.51 -5.36 -51.56
C SER A 129 12.98 -6.73 -51.09
N PHE A 130 14.01 -6.84 -50.25
CA PHE A 130 14.48 -8.15 -49.77
C PHE A 130 15.23 -8.06 -48.42
N LEU A 131 14.58 -7.57 -47.37
CA LEU A 131 15.00 -7.82 -45.97
C LEU A 131 13.78 -7.90 -45.03
N ARG A 132 12.92 -8.89 -45.31
CA ARG A 132 11.99 -9.49 -44.35
C ARG A 132 12.08 -10.99 -44.56
N ASP A 133 12.92 -11.66 -43.78
CA ASP A 133 12.85 -13.09 -43.42
C ASP A 133 14.23 -13.65 -43.05
N ILE A 134 14.79 -13.24 -41.91
CA ILE A 134 15.73 -14.09 -41.15
C ILE A 134 15.56 -13.79 -39.66
N SER A 135 14.55 -14.42 -39.04
CA SER A 135 14.51 -14.76 -37.60
C SER A 135 13.28 -15.63 -37.32
N ARG A 136 13.22 -16.80 -37.97
CA ARG A 136 12.34 -17.90 -37.59
C ARG A 136 13.05 -19.19 -37.96
N THR A 137 13.65 -19.86 -36.97
CA THR A 137 13.72 -21.32 -36.80
C THR A 137 14.69 -21.65 -35.68
N SER A 138 14.18 -22.34 -34.67
CA SER A 138 14.83 -23.34 -33.78
C SER A 138 14.49 -23.14 -32.30
N SER A 139 13.32 -23.65 -31.89
CA SER A 139 13.17 -24.29 -30.59
C SER A 139 11.94 -25.21 -30.62
N GLU A 140 12.12 -26.37 -31.26
CA GLU A 140 11.30 -27.54 -31.00
C GLU A 140 12.05 -28.40 -29.99
N ARG A 141 11.52 -28.53 -28.77
CA ARG A 141 11.71 -29.76 -27.99
C ARG A 141 10.61 -29.96 -26.95
N SER A 142 9.83 -31.01 -27.20
CA SER A 142 9.16 -31.92 -26.26
C SER A 142 8.06 -31.36 -25.35
N GLU A 143 6.82 -31.58 -25.79
CA GLU A 143 5.67 -31.85 -24.93
C GLU A 143 5.88 -33.13 -24.09
N PRO A 144 5.28 -33.18 -22.89
CA PRO A 144 4.71 -34.42 -22.40
C PRO A 144 3.19 -34.29 -22.23
N SER A 145 2.49 -35.05 -23.07
CA SER A 145 1.30 -35.85 -22.79
C SER A 145 0.34 -35.35 -21.70
N ARG A 146 -0.77 -34.77 -22.15
CA ARG A 146 -2.02 -34.66 -21.39
C ARG A 146 -2.60 -36.05 -21.16
N VAL A 147 -2.75 -36.44 -19.90
CA VAL A 147 -3.59 -37.56 -19.46
C VAL A 147 -4.87 -36.98 -18.83
N PRO A 148 -6.08 -37.43 -19.19
CA PRO A 148 -7.32 -36.88 -18.65
C PRO A 148 -7.68 -37.58 -17.33
N PHE A 149 -7.54 -36.88 -16.20
CA PHE A 149 -8.10 -37.36 -14.94
C PHE A 149 -9.56 -36.90 -14.80
N ARG A 150 -10.48 -37.81 -15.20
CA ARG A 150 -11.84 -37.89 -14.65
C ARG A 150 -11.74 -38.63 -13.31
N VAL A 151 -12.06 -37.99 -12.19
CA VAL A 151 -12.46 -38.69 -10.96
C VAL A 151 -13.68 -38.00 -10.35
N LEU A 152 -14.79 -38.73 -10.51
CA LEU A 152 -15.89 -38.99 -9.58
C LEU A 152 -16.20 -37.97 -8.48
N ARG A 153 -17.35 -37.34 -8.71
CA ARG A 153 -18.35 -36.93 -7.73
C ARG A 153 -18.82 -38.15 -6.92
N GLU A 154 -18.66 -38.12 -5.61
CA GLU A 154 -19.39 -38.99 -4.69
C GLU A 154 -19.97 -38.17 -3.53
N ASN A 155 -21.29 -38.29 -3.38
CA ASN A 155 -22.05 -37.87 -2.23
C ASN A 155 -21.71 -38.79 -1.05
N SER A 156 -21.58 -38.24 0.15
CA SER A 156 -21.91 -38.97 1.38
C SER A 156 -22.30 -37.98 2.46
N ALA A 157 -23.57 -38.10 2.86
CA ALA A 157 -24.12 -37.54 4.07
C ALA A 157 -23.64 -38.38 5.26
N THR A 158 -23.12 -37.75 6.30
CA THR A 158 -23.16 -38.29 7.66
C THR A 158 -23.30 -37.15 8.66
N SER A 159 -24.41 -37.19 9.39
CA SER A 159 -24.62 -36.54 10.67
C SER A 159 -23.51 -36.88 11.67
N SER A 160 -23.04 -35.89 12.43
CA SER A 160 -22.62 -36.12 13.82
C SER A 160 -22.63 -34.79 14.58
N GLU A 161 -23.45 -34.74 15.61
CA GLU A 161 -23.38 -33.75 16.67
C GLU A 161 -22.07 -33.91 17.44
N HIS A 162 -21.28 -32.85 17.60
CA HIS A 162 -20.52 -32.66 18.83
C HIS A 162 -20.11 -31.22 19.06
N PHE A 163 -20.34 -30.81 20.31
CA PHE A 163 -20.05 -29.55 20.95
C PHE A 163 -18.54 -29.38 21.18
N GLN A 164 -18.08 -28.12 21.10
CA GLN A 164 -17.04 -27.45 21.92
C GLN A 164 -15.89 -26.77 21.16
N SER A 165 -15.82 -25.45 21.43
CA SER A 165 -14.66 -24.58 21.60
C SER A 165 -13.43 -24.82 20.72
N ASN A 166 -13.20 -23.90 19.77
CA ASN A 166 -11.87 -23.71 19.22
C ASN A 166 -11.41 -22.25 19.43
N ALA A 167 -10.43 -22.10 20.32
CA ALA A 167 -9.69 -20.88 20.55
C ALA A 167 -8.73 -20.65 19.38
N GLY A 168 -8.78 -19.45 18.80
CA GLY A 168 -7.95 -19.08 17.66
C GLY A 168 -6.46 -19.09 18.00
N SER A 169 -5.73 -19.97 17.34
CA SER A 169 -4.28 -19.94 17.21
C SER A 169 -3.88 -18.67 16.42
N MET A 170 -3.27 -17.69 17.09
CA MET A 170 -2.65 -16.55 16.42
C MET A 170 -1.39 -17.03 15.69
N ALA A 171 -1.51 -17.21 14.38
CA ALA A 171 -0.37 -17.30 13.49
C ALA A 171 0.37 -15.95 13.53
N THR A 172 1.64 -15.99 13.94
CA THR A 172 2.56 -14.87 13.84
C THR A 172 2.95 -14.71 12.38
N SER A 173 2.41 -13.69 11.71
CA SER A 173 2.75 -13.36 10.34
C SER A 173 4.24 -13.00 10.23
N ASP A 174 4.91 -13.63 9.26
CA ASP A 174 6.29 -13.35 8.89
C ASP A 174 6.50 -11.88 8.57
N SER A 175 7.42 -11.27 9.32
CA SER A 175 7.86 -9.90 9.09
C SER A 175 8.71 -9.87 7.82
N LEU A 176 8.20 -9.22 6.77
CA LEU A 176 8.98 -8.89 5.57
C LEU A 176 10.27 -8.18 5.98
N THR A 177 11.39 -8.87 5.79
CA THR A 177 12.74 -8.35 5.99
C THR A 177 13.03 -7.43 4.80
N LEU A 178 12.99 -6.12 5.02
CA LEU A 178 13.51 -5.15 4.06
C LEU A 178 15.01 -5.42 3.87
N PRO A 179 15.50 -5.59 2.63
CA PRO A 179 16.92 -5.77 2.37
C PRO A 179 17.60 -4.40 2.41
N GLY A 180 18.10 -4.02 3.58
CA GLY A 180 18.92 -2.82 3.73
C GLY A 180 19.34 -2.60 5.19
N PRO A 181 20.56 -2.13 5.46
CA PRO A 181 21.01 -1.78 6.81
C PRO A 181 20.36 -0.45 7.22
N LEU A 182 19.06 -0.46 7.48
CA LEU A 182 18.41 0.68 8.11
C LEU A 182 18.83 0.71 9.58
N VAL A 183 19.76 1.64 9.83
CA VAL A 183 20.20 2.13 11.12
C VAL A 183 19.00 2.25 12.05
N ARG A 184 18.88 1.30 12.98
CA ARG A 184 17.89 1.31 14.04
C ARG A 184 18.36 2.31 15.11
N THR A 185 18.30 3.60 14.80
CA THR A 185 18.61 4.70 15.73
C THR A 185 17.61 4.64 16.87
N ARG A 186 18.05 4.08 17.98
CA ARG A 186 17.33 3.99 19.26
C ARG A 186 17.39 5.34 19.99
N ASN A 187 17.12 6.45 19.32
CA ASN A 187 17.03 7.77 19.96
C ASN A 187 15.60 7.98 20.47
N ARG A 188 15.39 7.55 21.71
CA ARG A 188 14.11 7.45 22.40
C ARG A 188 13.71 8.76 23.09
N THR A 189 13.93 9.89 22.42
CA THR A 189 13.31 11.17 22.75
C THR A 189 12.26 11.43 21.66
N SER A 190 11.25 10.57 21.59
CA SER A 190 10.12 10.76 20.68
C SER A 190 9.35 11.97 21.18
N SER A 191 9.72 13.13 20.65
CA SER A 191 8.83 14.27 20.63
C SER A 191 7.52 13.77 20.03
N ASN A 192 6.46 13.67 20.83
CA ASN A 192 5.11 13.34 20.35
C ASN A 192 4.49 14.56 19.64
N ASP A 193 5.33 15.33 18.96
CA ASP A 193 4.94 16.50 18.20
C ASP A 193 4.37 16.03 16.85
N PRO A 194 3.11 16.34 16.52
CA PRO A 194 2.46 15.85 15.31
C PRO A 194 3.19 16.22 14.01
N GLU A 195 3.70 17.45 13.90
CA GLU A 195 4.43 17.91 12.73
C GLU A 195 5.74 17.14 12.54
N TYR A 196 6.46 16.88 13.64
CA TYR A 196 7.65 16.03 13.63
C TYR A 196 7.33 14.59 13.19
N MET A 197 6.24 13.99 13.69
CA MET A 197 5.83 12.64 13.30
C MET A 197 5.42 12.57 11.83
N MET A 198 4.70 13.57 11.32
CA MET A 198 4.38 13.68 9.90
C MET A 198 5.65 13.78 9.05
N THR A 199 6.60 14.62 9.46
CA THR A 199 7.90 14.80 8.79
C THR A 199 8.68 13.48 8.73
N ILE A 200 8.72 12.71 9.81
CA ILE A 200 9.36 11.38 9.81
C ILE A 200 8.69 10.46 8.79
N ARG A 201 7.35 10.41 8.75
CA ARG A 201 6.63 9.55 7.80
C ARG A 201 6.91 9.94 6.36
N HIS A 202 6.90 11.24 6.05
CA HIS A 202 7.26 11.72 4.71
C HIS A 202 8.72 11.43 4.36
N ALA A 203 9.65 11.57 5.29
CA ALA A 203 11.06 11.20 5.07
C ALA A 203 11.23 9.70 4.77
N LEU A 204 10.50 8.83 5.48
CA LEU A 204 10.49 7.39 5.21
C LEU A 204 9.91 7.07 3.83
N LEU A 205 8.83 7.75 3.43
CA LEU A 205 8.22 7.58 2.10
C LEU A 205 9.13 8.09 0.99
N ALA A 206 9.79 9.23 1.18
CA ALA A 206 10.72 9.81 0.22
C ALA A 206 11.94 8.90 -0.05
N ALA A 207 12.32 8.08 0.92
CA ALA A 207 13.43 7.14 0.79
C ALA A 207 13.07 5.87 -0.02
N LEU A 208 11.79 5.63 -0.34
CA LEU A 208 11.37 4.46 -1.11
C LEU A 208 11.80 4.58 -2.58
N PRO A 209 12.10 3.45 -3.24
CA PRO A 209 12.47 3.44 -4.66
C PRO A 209 11.25 3.73 -5.54
N ILE A 210 11.47 4.56 -6.58
CA ILE A 210 10.47 4.87 -7.61
C ILE A 210 10.70 3.95 -8.82
N PRO A 211 9.65 3.27 -9.33
CA PRO A 211 9.69 2.55 -10.59
C PRO A 211 10.01 3.46 -11.79
N ILE A 212 10.82 2.96 -12.73
CA ILE A 212 11.30 3.72 -13.89
C ILE A 212 10.19 3.98 -14.92
N ASP A 213 9.09 3.21 -14.85
CA ASP A 213 7.95 3.25 -15.77
C ASP A 213 6.86 4.26 -15.41
N ILE A 214 7.02 5.01 -14.31
CA ILE A 214 6.10 6.07 -13.91
C ILE A 214 6.36 7.31 -14.78
N PRO A 215 5.32 7.91 -15.38
CA PRO A 215 5.47 9.17 -16.13
C PRO A 215 5.98 10.28 -15.20
N THR A 216 7.22 10.75 -15.41
CA THR A 216 7.84 11.80 -14.59
C THR A 216 7.47 13.21 -15.02
N ASP A 217 7.16 13.41 -16.31
CA ASP A 217 7.03 14.73 -16.92
C ASP A 217 5.59 15.14 -17.28
N ASP A 218 4.64 14.20 -17.25
CA ASP A 218 3.24 14.46 -17.60
C ASP A 218 2.37 14.52 -16.35
N ALA A 219 1.78 15.69 -16.09
CA ALA A 219 0.69 15.82 -15.15
C ALA A 219 -0.41 14.82 -15.53
N LEU A 220 -0.68 13.85 -14.65
CA LEU A 220 -1.67 12.80 -14.90
C LEU A 220 -2.98 13.43 -15.36
N SER A 221 -3.43 13.08 -16.56
CA SER A 221 -4.71 13.54 -17.07
C SER A 221 -5.84 12.96 -16.22
N PRO A 222 -6.81 13.80 -15.80
CA PRO A 222 -7.95 13.33 -15.03
C PRO A 222 -8.82 12.37 -15.86
N VAL A 223 -9.35 11.35 -15.20
CA VAL A 223 -10.35 10.43 -15.74
C VAL A 223 -11.70 11.15 -15.76
N ASN A 224 -12.16 11.51 -16.96
CA ASN A 224 -13.45 12.19 -17.13
C ASN A 224 -14.59 11.16 -17.05
N ILE A 225 -15.27 11.10 -15.91
CA ILE A 225 -16.43 10.21 -15.74
C ILE A 225 -17.68 10.99 -16.13
N PRO A 226 -18.43 10.56 -17.17
CA PRO A 226 -19.64 11.24 -17.57
C PRO A 226 -20.72 11.08 -16.49
N PRO A 227 -21.43 12.15 -16.09
CA PRO A 227 -22.61 12.02 -15.26
C PRO A 227 -23.67 11.15 -15.96
N PRO A 228 -24.45 10.33 -15.23
CA PRO A 228 -24.49 10.20 -13.77
C PRO A 228 -23.58 9.09 -13.21
N PHE A 229 -22.64 8.56 -13.99
CA PHE A 229 -21.90 7.37 -13.62
C PHE A 229 -20.93 7.60 -12.45
N THR A 230 -20.82 6.60 -11.59
CA THR A 230 -19.74 6.52 -10.59
C THR A 230 -18.46 5.94 -11.21
N LEU A 231 -17.32 6.09 -10.54
CA LEU A 231 -16.06 5.43 -10.96
C LEU A 231 -16.24 3.91 -11.08
N HIS A 232 -16.97 3.29 -10.14
CA HIS A 232 -17.17 1.85 -10.17
C HIS A 232 -17.96 1.39 -11.40
N GLU A 233 -19.05 2.09 -11.72
CA GLU A 233 -19.86 1.81 -12.90
C GLU A 233 -19.08 2.06 -14.19
N PHE A 234 -18.32 3.15 -14.25
CA PHE A 234 -17.48 3.48 -15.39
C PHE A 234 -16.35 2.46 -15.63
N LEU A 235 -15.67 2.02 -14.58
CA LEU A 235 -14.65 0.97 -14.68
C LEU A 235 -15.29 -0.39 -15.06
N GLY A 236 -16.51 -0.66 -14.57
CA GLY A 236 -17.26 -1.87 -14.92
C GLY A 236 -17.63 -1.95 -16.40
N THR A 237 -18.03 -0.83 -17.02
CA THR A 237 -18.41 -0.79 -18.44
C THR A 237 -17.22 -0.82 -19.39
N THR A 238 -16.10 -0.20 -19.00
CA THR A 238 -14.88 -0.13 -19.84
C THR A 238 -14.12 -1.45 -19.93
N THR A 239 -14.25 -2.32 -18.93
CA THR A 239 -13.51 -3.59 -18.85
C THR A 239 -13.93 -4.61 -19.93
N GLY A 240 -15.15 -4.54 -20.44
CA GLY A 240 -15.73 -5.56 -21.32
C GLY A 240 -15.23 -5.56 -22.77
N THR A 241 -14.84 -4.41 -23.32
CA THR A 241 -14.66 -4.26 -24.79
C THR A 241 -13.23 -3.95 -25.21
N LEU A 242 -12.45 -3.26 -24.37
CA LEU A 242 -11.12 -2.76 -24.74
C LEU A 242 -9.98 -3.35 -23.89
N LEU A 243 -10.30 -3.83 -22.70
CA LEU A 243 -9.32 -4.21 -21.68
C LEU A 243 -9.02 -5.72 -21.66
N GLY A 244 -9.53 -6.50 -22.62
CA GLY A 244 -9.07 -7.87 -22.88
C GLY A 244 -9.10 -8.82 -21.66
N GLY A 245 -10.02 -8.61 -20.72
CA GLY A 245 -10.11 -9.42 -19.49
C GLY A 245 -9.27 -8.94 -18.30
N LEU A 246 -8.74 -7.71 -18.30
CA LEU A 246 -8.19 -7.07 -17.10
C LEU A 246 -9.30 -6.85 -16.06
N SER A 247 -9.59 -7.88 -15.27
CA SER A 247 -10.57 -7.79 -14.20
C SER A 247 -10.04 -6.86 -13.10
N LEU A 248 -10.57 -5.64 -13.02
CA LEU A 248 -10.35 -4.71 -11.91
C LEU A 248 -11.14 -5.14 -10.66
N SER A 249 -11.22 -6.44 -10.34
CA SER A 249 -12.04 -6.89 -9.22
C SER A 249 -11.53 -6.39 -7.85
N ASN A 250 -10.28 -5.94 -7.77
CA ASN A 250 -9.59 -5.61 -6.53
C ASN A 250 -8.89 -4.24 -6.55
N TYR A 251 -9.38 -3.25 -7.31
CA TYR A 251 -8.81 -1.91 -7.22
C TYR A 251 -9.14 -1.24 -5.88
N ARG A 252 -8.33 -0.25 -5.49
CA ARG A 252 -8.56 0.55 -4.29
C ARG A 252 -8.74 2.03 -4.61
N ILE A 253 -9.62 2.68 -3.85
CA ILE A 253 -9.81 4.13 -3.89
C ILE A 253 -9.13 4.74 -2.68
N PHE A 254 -8.32 5.77 -2.93
CA PHE A 254 -7.76 6.65 -1.92
C PHE A 254 -8.65 7.89 -1.79
N HIS A 255 -9.08 8.17 -0.57
CA HIS A 255 -9.88 9.34 -0.25
C HIS A 255 -8.95 10.51 0.09
N GLU A 256 -9.21 11.68 -0.49
CA GLU A 256 -8.40 12.88 -0.31
C GLU A 256 -8.20 13.23 1.17
N LEU A 257 -9.29 13.26 1.94
CA LEU A 257 -9.25 13.65 3.36
C LEU A 257 -8.42 12.69 4.24
N THR A 258 -8.29 11.42 3.86
CA THR A 258 -7.54 10.44 4.66
C THR A 258 -6.22 10.02 4.02
N THR A 259 -5.84 10.60 2.89
CA THR A 259 -4.61 10.23 2.19
C THR A 259 -3.69 11.44 2.10
N SER A 260 -2.48 11.28 2.63
CA SER A 260 -1.43 12.29 2.53
C SER A 260 -0.34 11.80 1.60
N TRP A 261 -0.07 12.56 0.54
CA TRP A 261 1.02 12.30 -0.40
C TRP A 261 2.32 12.92 0.11
N CYS A 262 3.45 12.30 -0.18
CA CYS A 262 4.76 12.82 0.18
C CYS A 262 5.08 14.03 -0.70
N PRO A 263 5.38 15.22 -0.12
CA PRO A 263 5.55 16.44 -0.90
C PRO A 263 6.83 16.44 -1.77
N GLN A 264 7.84 15.64 -1.41
CA GLN A 264 9.05 15.47 -2.22
C GLN A 264 8.85 14.47 -3.36
N ARG A 265 7.88 13.56 -3.24
CA ARG A 265 7.62 12.41 -4.12
C ARG A 265 6.14 12.05 -4.08
N GLU A 266 5.35 12.71 -4.93
CA GLU A 266 3.88 12.56 -4.91
C GLU A 266 3.41 11.15 -5.33
N GLU A 267 4.32 10.28 -5.80
CA GLU A 267 4.06 8.87 -6.11
C GLU A 267 3.94 8.00 -4.85
N HIS A 268 4.35 8.50 -3.70
CA HIS A 268 4.28 7.77 -2.42
C HIS A 268 3.43 8.55 -1.43
N GLY A 269 2.79 7.83 -0.52
CA GLY A 269 1.92 8.46 0.46
C GLY A 269 1.63 7.57 1.65
N TYR A 270 0.73 8.01 2.50
CA TYR A 270 0.10 7.16 3.48
C TYR A 270 -1.39 7.44 3.55
N MET A 271 -2.16 6.44 3.95
CA MET A 271 -3.58 6.62 4.26
C MET A 271 -3.86 6.34 5.73
N LEU A 272 -4.82 7.08 6.26
CA LEU A 272 -5.38 6.91 7.59
C LEU A 272 -6.62 6.01 7.50
N THR A 273 -6.68 5.00 8.36
CA THR A 273 -7.81 4.06 8.38
C THR A 273 -8.02 3.50 9.79
N PRO A 274 -9.27 3.30 10.22
CA PRO A 274 -9.56 2.83 11.57
C PRO A 274 -8.97 1.42 11.81
N VAL A 275 -8.42 1.17 12.99
CA VAL A 275 -7.95 -0.16 13.40
C VAL A 275 -9.11 -1.09 13.73
N TYR A 276 -10.27 -0.54 14.10
CA TYR A 276 -11.44 -1.31 14.50
C TYR A 276 -12.67 -0.87 13.72
N LYS A 277 -13.57 -1.82 13.45
CA LYS A 277 -14.92 -1.56 12.93
C LYS A 277 -15.96 -1.95 13.95
N CYS A 278 -16.97 -1.11 14.08
CA CYS A 278 -18.16 -1.37 14.87
C CYS A 278 -19.26 -1.92 13.97
N SER A 279 -19.79 -3.09 14.33
CA SER A 279 -20.89 -3.74 13.63
C SER A 279 -22.04 -4.01 14.60
N THR A 280 -23.26 -4.05 14.07
CA THR A 280 -24.43 -4.46 14.87
C THR A 280 -24.39 -5.97 15.06
N ASN A 281 -24.55 -6.44 16.30
CA ASN A 281 -24.69 -7.88 16.53
C ASN A 281 -26.00 -8.38 15.86
N PRO A 282 -25.95 -9.36 14.95
CA PRO A 282 -27.15 -9.84 14.26
C PRO A 282 -28.17 -10.46 15.21
N ARG A 283 -27.76 -10.89 16.41
CA ARG A 283 -28.64 -11.49 17.44
C ARG A 283 -29.25 -10.47 18.39
N ALA A 284 -28.68 -9.27 18.47
CA ALA A 284 -29.13 -8.22 19.40
C ALA A 284 -28.85 -6.84 18.79
N ALA A 285 -29.89 -6.18 18.28
CA ALA A 285 -29.77 -4.90 17.56
C ALA A 285 -29.13 -3.77 18.40
N THR A 286 -29.20 -3.88 19.74
CA THR A 286 -28.62 -2.92 20.69
C THR A 286 -27.18 -3.24 21.08
N ALA A 287 -26.67 -4.43 20.76
CA ALA A 287 -25.31 -4.82 21.14
C ALA A 287 -24.28 -4.49 20.06
N HIS A 288 -23.20 -3.82 20.46
CA HIS A 288 -22.07 -3.48 19.59
C HIS A 288 -21.08 -4.63 19.52
N ARG A 289 -20.58 -4.91 18.31
CA ARG A 289 -19.47 -5.82 18.11
C ARG A 289 -18.31 -5.07 17.46
N TRP A 290 -17.20 -5.00 18.18
CA TRP A 290 -15.93 -4.47 17.69
C TRP A 290 -15.12 -5.57 17.05
N SER A 291 -14.54 -5.28 15.89
CA SER A 291 -13.65 -6.20 15.17
C SER A 291 -12.41 -5.43 14.74
N ALA A 292 -11.23 -5.99 15.03
CA ALA A 292 -9.99 -5.44 14.50
C ALA A 292 -9.93 -5.69 12.99
N VAL A 293 -9.46 -4.70 12.24
CA VAL A 293 -9.30 -4.77 10.79
C VAL A 293 -7.83 -4.93 10.45
N ASP A 294 -7.54 -5.91 9.60
CA ASP A 294 -6.26 -5.97 8.92
C ASP A 294 -6.25 -4.99 7.75
N ASN A 295 -5.70 -3.81 8.01
CA ASN A 295 -5.67 -2.72 7.04
C ASN A 295 -4.66 -2.95 5.89
N ILE A 296 -3.72 -3.90 6.07
CA ILE A 296 -2.67 -4.21 5.10
C ILE A 296 -3.07 -5.40 4.25
N ALA A 297 -3.77 -6.40 4.81
CA ALA A 297 -4.16 -7.61 4.07
C ALA A 297 -4.92 -7.35 2.76
N LYS A 298 -5.63 -6.22 2.64
CA LYS A 298 -6.33 -5.84 1.40
C LYS A 298 -5.40 -5.38 0.26
N MET A 299 -4.13 -5.13 0.56
CA MET A 299 -3.08 -4.68 -0.35
C MET A 299 -1.78 -5.45 -0.08
N ASP A 300 -1.92 -6.73 0.30
CA ASP A 300 -0.81 -7.68 0.45
C ASP A 300 -0.15 -7.95 -0.92
N LYS A 301 -0.95 -7.88 -1.98
CA LYS A 301 -0.57 -7.95 -3.38
C LYS A 301 -0.52 -6.55 -4.01
N PRO A 302 0.24 -6.39 -5.10
CA PRO A 302 0.16 -5.20 -5.95
C PRO A 302 -1.30 -4.89 -6.33
N THR A 303 -1.78 -3.70 -5.98
CA THR A 303 -3.17 -3.29 -6.17
C THR A 303 -3.25 -2.05 -7.05
N GLU A 304 -4.12 -2.08 -8.06
CA GLU A 304 -4.45 -0.91 -8.87
C GLU A 304 -5.19 0.14 -8.02
N CYS A 305 -4.73 1.39 -8.05
CA CYS A 305 -5.25 2.43 -7.18
C CYS A 305 -5.72 3.68 -7.94
N PHE A 306 -6.77 4.29 -7.41
CA PHE A 306 -7.35 5.54 -7.90
C PHE A 306 -7.48 6.52 -6.75
N TYR A 307 -7.44 7.81 -7.04
CA TYR A 307 -7.72 8.85 -6.05
C TYR A 307 -8.62 9.92 -6.64
N ASN A 308 -9.39 10.58 -5.78
CA ASN A 308 -10.14 11.78 -6.12
C ASN A 308 -9.39 12.99 -5.56
N LYS A 309 -9.22 14.02 -6.37
CA LYS A 309 -8.66 15.32 -5.96
C LYS A 309 -9.46 16.41 -6.66
N ASP A 310 -10.00 17.36 -5.89
CA ASP A 310 -10.82 18.46 -6.40
C ASP A 310 -12.02 17.98 -7.25
N GLY A 311 -12.63 16.86 -6.87
CA GLY A 311 -13.76 16.26 -7.60
C GLY A 311 -13.38 15.54 -8.90
N LYS A 312 -12.10 15.50 -9.27
CA LYS A 312 -11.58 14.78 -10.45
C LYS A 312 -10.94 13.47 -10.02
N TRP A 313 -11.14 12.43 -10.84
CA TRP A 313 -10.55 11.12 -10.60
C TRP A 313 -9.23 10.97 -11.34
N TYR A 314 -8.27 10.32 -10.70
CA TYR A 314 -6.96 10.05 -11.26
C TYR A 314 -6.60 8.59 -10.99
N TYR A 315 -5.91 7.97 -11.95
CA TYR A 315 -5.30 6.66 -11.77
C TYR A 315 -3.91 6.86 -11.14
N ALA A 316 -3.73 6.37 -9.92
CA ALA A 316 -2.50 6.58 -9.15
C ALA A 316 -1.37 5.61 -9.54
N GLY A 317 -1.70 4.45 -10.12
CA GLY A 317 -0.74 3.37 -10.39
C GLY A 317 -0.99 2.11 -9.57
N ILE A 318 0.04 1.27 -9.45
CA ILE A 318 0.01 0.00 -8.74
C ILE A 318 0.75 0.16 -7.41
N TYR A 319 0.07 -0.10 -6.30
CA TYR A 319 0.60 0.13 -4.96
C TYR A 319 0.76 -1.16 -4.16
N LYS A 320 1.73 -1.13 -3.26
CA LYS A 320 1.88 -2.08 -2.16
C LYS A 320 1.78 -1.33 -0.83
N ALA A 321 1.03 -1.90 0.11
CA ALA A 321 0.88 -1.31 1.44
C ALA A 321 1.93 -1.84 2.42
N PHE A 322 2.32 -1.01 3.38
CA PHE A 322 3.14 -1.42 4.52
C PHE A 322 2.74 -0.67 5.80
N ARG A 323 3.13 -1.20 6.96
CA ARG A 323 2.74 -0.62 8.25
C ARG A 323 3.64 0.56 8.60
N LEU A 324 3.02 1.70 8.89
CA LEU A 324 3.66 2.80 9.59
C LEU A 324 3.19 2.83 11.06
N GLU A 325 3.84 3.65 11.88
CA GLU A 325 3.38 3.88 13.25
C GLU A 325 1.97 4.48 13.24
N ASN A 326 1.11 3.96 14.13
CA ASN A 326 -0.26 4.45 14.27
C ASN A 326 -0.28 5.95 14.59
N LEU A 327 -1.40 6.59 14.29
CA LEU A 327 -1.63 7.96 14.72
C LEU A 327 -1.63 8.02 16.25
N SER A 328 -0.87 8.96 16.81
CA SER A 328 -0.90 9.29 18.23
C SER A 328 -2.15 10.09 18.59
N MET A 329 -2.44 10.24 19.89
CA MET A 329 -3.60 11.03 20.34
C MET A 329 -3.46 12.52 20.00
N LYS A 330 -2.24 13.07 20.08
CA LYS A 330 -1.97 14.46 19.72
C LYS A 330 -2.19 14.71 18.22
N GLU A 331 -1.73 13.81 17.38
CA GLU A 331 -1.98 13.88 15.94
C GLU A 331 -3.46 13.73 15.61
N TRP A 332 -4.23 12.96 16.39
CA TRP A 332 -5.68 12.87 16.25
C TRP A 332 -6.37 14.20 16.57
N GLU A 333 -5.95 14.89 17.63
CA GLU A 333 -6.48 16.20 18.01
C GLU A 333 -6.21 17.29 16.97
N GLU A 334 -5.18 17.13 16.14
CA GLU A 334 -4.83 18.05 15.04
C GLU A 334 -5.46 17.69 13.69
N LEU A 335 -6.18 16.56 13.58
CA LEU A 335 -6.91 16.25 12.35
C LEU A 335 -8.04 17.25 12.11
N SER A 336 -8.30 17.55 10.84
CA SER A 336 -9.48 18.34 10.48
C SER A 336 -10.78 17.63 10.91
N ASP A 337 -11.82 18.41 11.19
CA ASP A 337 -13.12 17.87 11.58
C ASP A 337 -13.68 16.94 10.49
N GLU A 338 -13.52 17.28 9.22
CA GLU A 338 -13.98 16.47 8.09
C GLU A 338 -13.27 15.11 8.04
N THR A 339 -11.96 15.10 8.30
CA THR A 339 -11.13 13.88 8.32
C THR A 339 -11.54 12.99 9.48
N SER A 340 -11.68 13.57 10.67
CA SER A 340 -12.13 12.87 11.88
C SER A 340 -13.53 12.28 11.70
N GLN A 341 -14.47 13.05 11.14
CA GLN A 341 -15.82 12.57 10.83
C GLN A 341 -15.83 11.46 9.79
N LEU A 342 -14.96 11.51 8.76
CA LEU A 342 -14.84 10.44 7.78
C LEU A 342 -14.32 9.15 8.42
N LEU A 343 -13.32 9.22 9.31
CA LEU A 343 -12.80 8.07 10.05
C LEU A 343 -13.84 7.48 11.02
N ILE A 344 -14.65 8.32 11.67
CA ILE A 344 -15.78 7.88 12.52
C ILE A 344 -16.85 7.17 11.68
N LYS A 345 -17.26 7.76 10.55
CA LYS A 345 -18.20 7.15 9.61
C LYS A 345 -17.69 5.81 9.10
N ASP A 346 -16.41 5.75 8.72
CA ASP A 346 -15.78 4.52 8.26
C ASP A 346 -15.74 3.45 9.37
N THR A 347 -15.47 3.84 10.62
CA THR A 347 -15.55 2.95 11.80
C THR A 347 -16.94 2.32 11.95
N LEU A 348 -18.00 3.08 11.65
CA LEU A 348 -19.40 2.70 11.77
C LEU A 348 -20.02 2.10 10.50
N ALA A 349 -19.27 1.99 9.39
CA ALA A 349 -19.81 1.63 8.08
C ALA A 349 -20.49 0.24 8.04
N ALA A 350 -20.11 -0.69 8.92
CA ALA A 350 -20.71 -2.03 9.00
C ALA A 350 -21.98 -2.07 9.90
N ARG A 351 -22.37 -0.93 10.49
CA ARG A 351 -23.51 -0.85 11.40
C ARG A 351 -24.78 -0.50 10.62
N LYS A 352 -25.85 -1.24 10.90
CA LYS A 352 -27.19 -0.90 10.42
C LYS A 352 -27.79 0.13 11.41
N ASN A 353 -28.39 1.20 10.90
CA ASN A 353 -29.06 2.25 11.68
C ASN A 353 -28.13 3.06 12.60
N THR A 354 -27.23 3.83 12.00
CA THR A 354 -26.35 4.75 12.73
C THR A 354 -27.10 6.01 13.19
N SER A 355 -27.33 6.16 14.49
CA SER A 355 -27.85 7.41 15.08
C SER A 355 -26.73 8.43 15.31
N PRO A 356 -27.06 9.73 15.49
CA PRO A 356 -26.10 10.76 15.90
C PRO A 356 -25.37 10.43 17.20
N GLN A 357 -26.08 9.82 18.17
CA GLN A 357 -25.50 9.35 19.44
C GLN A 357 -24.31 8.40 19.22
N ASN A 358 -24.42 7.49 18.24
CA ASN A 358 -23.34 6.57 17.92
C ASN A 358 -22.08 7.28 17.39
N HIS A 359 -22.26 8.36 16.63
CA HIS A 359 -21.13 9.14 16.12
C HIS A 359 -20.42 9.85 17.28
N TYR A 360 -21.19 10.42 18.21
CA TYR A 360 -20.65 11.05 19.41
C TYR A 360 -19.86 10.06 20.27
N GLU A 361 -20.43 8.88 20.57
CA GLU A 361 -19.76 7.84 21.36
C GLU A 361 -18.45 7.38 20.72
N VAL A 362 -18.45 7.12 19.40
CA VAL A 362 -17.23 6.71 18.69
C VAL A 362 -16.19 7.83 18.67
N SER A 363 -16.61 9.09 18.51
CA SER A 363 -15.72 10.25 18.62
C SER A 363 -15.01 10.30 19.97
N GLN A 364 -15.76 10.11 21.06
CA GLN A 364 -15.20 10.10 22.43
C GLN A 364 -14.23 8.95 22.66
N LEU A 365 -14.47 7.78 22.05
CA LEU A 365 -13.53 6.65 22.13
C LEU A 365 -12.21 6.92 21.40
N TYR A 366 -12.22 7.70 20.31
CA TYR A 366 -10.99 8.16 19.67
C TYR A 366 -10.26 9.22 20.50
N ALA A 367 -10.99 10.22 21.01
CA ALA A 367 -10.42 11.27 21.87
C ALA A 367 -9.78 10.69 23.15
N ALA A 368 -10.36 9.63 23.72
CA ALA A 368 -9.79 8.92 24.87
C ALA A 368 -8.66 7.92 24.51
N GLY A 369 -8.32 7.77 23.22
CA GLY A 369 -7.31 6.82 22.74
C GLY A 369 -7.68 5.34 22.83
N ALA A 370 -8.95 5.03 23.13
CA ALA A 370 -9.47 3.67 23.19
C ALA A 370 -9.55 3.05 21.78
N LEU A 371 -9.91 3.86 20.78
CA LEU A 371 -9.79 3.52 19.37
C LEU A 371 -8.51 4.12 18.79
N LYS A 372 -7.98 3.48 17.75
CA LYS A 372 -6.73 3.86 17.10
C LYS A 372 -6.93 4.00 15.61
N VAL A 373 -6.20 4.94 15.01
CA VAL A 373 -6.10 5.10 13.56
C VAL A 373 -4.78 4.50 13.11
N ALA A 374 -4.84 3.54 12.18
CA ALA A 374 -3.65 3.02 11.54
C ALA A 374 -3.17 4.01 10.49
N CYS A 375 -1.87 4.23 10.45
CA CYS A 375 -1.20 4.84 9.32
C CYS A 375 -0.66 3.71 8.43
N VAL A 376 -1.12 3.66 7.19
CA VAL A 376 -0.70 2.64 6.21
C VAL A 376 0.09 3.34 5.12
N GLY A 377 1.39 3.03 5.04
CA GLY A 377 2.26 3.53 3.98
C GLY A 377 1.88 2.93 2.63
N LEU A 378 1.93 3.75 1.60
CA LEU A 378 1.58 3.47 0.22
C LEU A 378 2.83 3.63 -0.63
N GLN A 379 3.39 2.52 -1.10
CA GLN A 379 4.50 2.51 -2.04
C GLN A 379 3.96 2.27 -3.45
N CYS A 380 4.16 3.21 -4.36
CA CYS A 380 3.97 2.95 -5.78
C CYS A 380 5.09 2.04 -6.29
N ILE A 381 4.71 0.91 -6.87
CA ILE A 381 5.63 -0.14 -7.34
C ILE A 381 5.51 -0.38 -8.85
N GLY A 382 4.63 0.34 -9.54
CA GLY A 382 4.57 0.35 -11.00
C GLY A 382 3.38 1.18 -11.51
N PHE A 383 3.28 1.31 -12.83
CA PHE A 383 2.19 2.05 -13.46
C PHE A 383 1.65 1.32 -14.69
N ASN A 384 0.36 0.94 -14.67
CA ASN A 384 -0.25 0.22 -15.78
C ASN A 384 -0.63 1.18 -16.92
N ASN A 385 0.35 1.50 -17.75
CA ASN A 385 0.20 2.40 -18.90
C ASN A 385 -0.89 1.97 -19.89
N ALA A 386 -1.16 0.66 -20.02
CA ALA A 386 -2.21 0.15 -20.90
C ALA A 386 -3.60 0.43 -20.32
N LEU A 387 -3.78 0.15 -19.02
CA LEU A 387 -5.01 0.47 -18.30
C LEU A 387 -5.29 1.96 -18.30
N TYR A 388 -4.28 2.77 -17.98
CA TYR A 388 -4.40 4.23 -17.97
C TYR A 388 -4.89 4.78 -19.31
N ARG A 389 -4.24 4.38 -20.41
CA ARG A 389 -4.62 4.80 -21.76
C ARG A 389 -6.02 4.32 -22.15
N ALA A 390 -6.39 3.09 -21.79
CA ALA A 390 -7.72 2.56 -22.08
C ALA A 390 -8.83 3.33 -21.33
N ILE A 391 -8.60 3.67 -20.07
CA ILE A 391 -9.50 4.48 -19.24
C ILE A 391 -9.65 5.89 -19.84
N CYS A 392 -8.54 6.55 -20.19
CA CYS A 392 -8.56 7.87 -20.81
C CYS A 392 -9.27 7.85 -22.18
N ALA A 393 -8.98 6.88 -23.05
CA ALA A 393 -9.63 6.75 -24.35
C ALA A 393 -11.14 6.54 -24.20
N SER A 394 -11.55 5.70 -23.26
CA SER A 394 -12.98 5.43 -23.01
C SER A 394 -13.73 6.65 -22.49
N SER A 395 -13.06 7.51 -21.71
CA SER A 395 -13.66 8.75 -21.22
C SER A 395 -14.01 9.73 -22.35
N VAL A 396 -13.17 9.79 -23.38
CA VAL A 396 -13.40 10.64 -24.56
C VAL A 396 -14.58 10.11 -25.38
N SER A 397 -14.59 8.82 -25.71
CA SER A 397 -15.68 8.21 -26.50
C SER A 397 -17.03 8.28 -25.80
N ALA A 398 -17.07 8.15 -24.47
CA ALA A 398 -18.31 8.26 -23.72
C ALA A 398 -18.91 9.67 -23.80
N SER A 399 -18.08 10.72 -23.80
CA SER A 399 -18.53 12.11 -23.91
C SER A 399 -19.16 12.44 -25.28
N GLU A 400 -18.66 11.84 -26.37
CA GLU A 400 -19.18 12.05 -27.73
C GLU A 400 -20.54 11.37 -27.93
N SER A 401 -20.73 10.19 -27.35
CA SER A 401 -21.98 9.41 -27.52
C SER A 401 -23.22 10.08 -26.91
N VAL A 402 -23.04 10.83 -25.82
CA VAL A 402 -24.15 11.52 -25.12
C VAL A 402 -24.66 12.72 -25.94
N GLY A 403 -23.81 13.33 -26.78
CA GLY A 403 -24.19 14.46 -27.63
C GLY A 403 -25.06 14.10 -28.83
N SER A 404 -25.11 12.84 -29.26
CA SER A 404 -25.71 12.46 -30.55
C SER A 404 -27.14 11.89 -30.45
N VAL A 405 -27.69 11.64 -29.26
CA VAL A 405 -29.01 10.98 -29.10
C VAL A 405 -30.18 11.98 -29.07
N GLY A 406 -29.91 13.28 -29.21
CA GLY A 406 -30.92 14.32 -29.32
C GLY A 406 -31.55 14.46 -30.71
N SER A 407 -32.04 13.38 -31.34
CA SER A 407 -33.08 13.40 -32.41
C SER A 407 -33.33 12.00 -33.02
N ALA A 408 -33.81 11.01 -32.26
CA ALA A 408 -34.59 9.92 -32.84
C ALA A 408 -35.39 9.17 -31.77
N ALA A 409 -36.70 9.19 -31.96
CA ALA A 409 -37.78 8.51 -31.27
C ALA A 409 -37.47 7.17 -30.56
N SER A 410 -38.00 7.05 -29.34
CA SER A 410 -38.90 5.97 -28.89
C SER A 410 -38.63 4.55 -29.44
N SER A 411 -38.07 3.67 -28.60
CA SER A 411 -38.69 2.39 -28.25
C SER A 411 -37.92 1.70 -27.12
N GLY A 412 -38.65 1.27 -26.10
CA GLY A 412 -38.13 0.83 -24.82
C GLY A 412 -37.45 -0.53 -24.83
N SER A 413 -36.52 -0.70 -23.89
CA SER A 413 -36.20 -2.01 -23.32
C SER A 413 -35.66 -1.83 -21.91
N THR A 414 -36.48 -2.24 -20.94
CA THR A 414 -36.23 -2.13 -19.50
C THR A 414 -35.66 -3.46 -19.02
N TYR A 415 -34.39 -3.50 -18.63
CA TYR A 415 -33.85 -4.54 -17.75
C TYR A 415 -33.03 -3.89 -16.64
N LEU A 416 -33.67 -3.71 -15.48
CA LEU A 416 -33.04 -3.34 -14.22
C LEU A 416 -32.64 -4.62 -13.48
N SER A 417 -31.35 -4.80 -13.21
CA SER A 417 -30.84 -5.74 -12.21
C SER A 417 -30.28 -4.93 -11.04
N ALA A 418 -30.88 -5.10 -9.87
CA ALA A 418 -30.49 -4.43 -8.64
C ALA A 418 -29.50 -5.29 -7.84
N SER A 419 -28.28 -4.79 -7.64
CA SER A 419 -27.37 -5.25 -6.60
C SER A 419 -26.82 -4.02 -5.86
N GLY A 420 -27.32 -3.80 -4.64
CA GLY A 420 -26.98 -2.65 -3.82
C GLY A 420 -25.55 -2.73 -3.27
N SER A 421 -24.68 -1.89 -3.79
CA SER A 421 -23.45 -1.44 -3.14
C SER A 421 -23.70 -0.01 -2.65
N LEU A 422 -23.76 0.17 -1.33
CA LEU A 422 -23.96 1.48 -0.70
C LEU A 422 -22.65 2.27 -0.76
N SER A 423 -22.45 3.00 -1.85
CA SER A 423 -21.45 4.06 -1.96
C SER A 423 -22.12 5.44 -1.82
N GLY A 424 -21.77 6.11 -0.72
CA GLY A 424 -21.96 7.51 -0.34
C GLY A 424 -22.78 8.45 -1.23
N GLY A 425 -23.95 8.85 -0.73
CA GLY A 425 -24.61 10.10 -1.12
C GLY A 425 -23.92 11.28 -0.41
N LEU A 426 -23.23 12.11 -1.18
CA LEU A 426 -22.92 13.49 -0.81
C LEU A 426 -24.19 14.32 -1.11
N GLU A 427 -24.98 14.59 -0.07
CA GLU A 427 -26.12 15.48 -0.16
C GLU A 427 -25.65 16.92 -0.39
N ARG A 428 -26.27 17.53 -1.41
CA ARG A 428 -26.05 18.90 -1.87
C ARG A 428 -26.84 19.84 -0.96
N GLU A 429 -26.16 20.47 -0.01
CA GLU A 429 -26.78 21.46 0.88
C GLU A 429 -27.20 22.71 0.08
N ARG A 430 -28.51 22.94 -0.01
CA ARG A 430 -29.08 24.18 -0.55
C ARG A 430 -29.01 25.25 0.54
N ALA A 431 -28.25 26.30 0.28
CA ALA A 431 -28.29 27.53 1.05
C ALA A 431 -29.71 28.14 0.99
N ALA A 432 -30.41 28.12 2.12
CA ALA A 432 -31.60 28.92 2.36
C ALA A 432 -31.19 30.14 3.18
N VAL A 433 -31.26 31.31 2.55
CA VAL A 433 -31.16 32.62 3.19
C VAL A 433 -32.41 32.85 4.03
N GLY A 434 -32.26 32.90 5.35
CA GLY A 434 -33.19 33.50 6.31
C GLY A 434 -32.32 34.17 7.37
N GLY A 435 -32.40 35.46 7.63
CA GLY A 435 -33.60 36.23 7.95
C GLY A 435 -33.43 36.65 9.41
N SER A 436 -32.74 37.77 9.63
CA SER A 436 -32.53 38.38 10.96
C SER A 436 -33.86 38.63 11.65
N ASN A 437 -34.00 38.14 12.87
CA ASN A 437 -34.93 38.68 13.85
C ASN A 437 -34.11 39.06 15.08
N ASP A 438 -34.01 40.37 15.29
CA ASP A 438 -33.65 41.00 16.55
C ASP A 438 -34.60 40.52 17.65
N VAL A 439 -34.04 40.13 18.80
CA VAL A 439 -34.81 39.95 20.03
C VAL A 439 -34.15 40.79 21.10
N ASP A 440 -34.89 41.82 21.49
CA ASP A 440 -34.61 42.76 22.57
C ASP A 440 -34.30 42.04 23.90
N GLU A 441 -33.18 42.45 24.47
CA GLU A 441 -32.72 42.13 25.81
C GLU A 441 -33.50 42.99 26.82
N ASN A 442 -34.51 42.39 27.48
CA ASN A 442 -35.27 43.08 28.52
C ASN A 442 -34.73 42.70 29.90
N VAL A 443 -33.89 43.56 30.44
CA VAL A 443 -33.43 43.58 31.83
C VAL A 443 -34.61 43.93 32.73
N ARG A 444 -34.96 43.06 33.68
CA ARG A 444 -35.83 43.42 34.80
C ARG A 444 -35.22 42.98 36.13
N THR A 445 -34.81 43.98 36.87
CA THR A 445 -34.57 43.99 38.31
C THR A 445 -35.86 43.69 39.08
N GLY A 446 -35.71 42.93 40.15
CA GLY A 446 -36.74 42.60 41.14
C GLY A 446 -36.13 41.75 42.24
#